data_AF-A0A2S2PPC2-F1
#
_entry.id   AF-A0A2S2PPC2-F1
#
_cell.length_a   1.000
_cell.length_b   1.000
_cell.length_c   1.000
_cell.angle_alpha   90.00
_cell.angle_beta   90.00
_cell.angle_gamma   90.00
#
_symmetry.space_group_name_H-M   'P 1'
#
loop_
_entity.id
_entity.type
_entity.pdbx_description
1 polymer ?
#
loop_
_entity_poly.entity_id
_entity_poly.type
_entity_poly.pdbx_seq_one_letter_code
_entity_poly.pdbx_strand_id
1 'polypeptide(L)'
;RKSDVISEIDKGRKIQQLENRQKLIPIVRAVLLCGRQGLSLRGHRDQSSISLKMPVENDGNFRALVRYALDSGDQGLANHLNTAGANSTYLSFRIQNEIIDAAPANKVEYCATCKQIWIFFCHC
;
A
#
# COMPACT_ATOMS: atom_id res chain seq x y z
N ARG A 1 19.22 -2.46 -38.00
CA ARG A 1 19.38 -1.41 -36.96
C ARG A 1 18.04 -0.87 -36.41
N LYS A 2 16.95 -1.67 -36.43
CA LYS A 2 15.63 -1.30 -35.87
C LYS A 2 15.26 -2.19 -34.66
N SER A 3 15.82 -3.41 -34.61
CA SER A 3 15.74 -4.36 -33.49
C SER A 3 16.35 -3.82 -32.20
N ASP A 4 17.44 -3.06 -32.31
CA ASP A 4 18.25 -2.66 -31.16
C ASP A 4 17.50 -1.64 -30.30
N VAL A 5 16.84 -0.65 -30.93
CA VAL A 5 16.05 0.37 -30.24
C VAL A 5 14.85 -0.24 -29.51
N ILE A 6 14.14 -1.18 -30.14
CA ILE A 6 13.00 -1.87 -29.51
C ILE A 6 13.48 -2.68 -28.29
N SER A 7 14.61 -3.38 -28.43
CA SER A 7 15.16 -4.18 -27.33
C SER A 7 15.62 -3.34 -26.13
N GLU A 8 16.16 -2.14 -26.35
CA GLU A 8 16.55 -1.22 -25.28
C GLU A 8 15.33 -0.61 -24.58
N ILE A 9 14.26 -0.27 -25.33
CA ILE A 9 13.00 0.20 -24.75
C ILE A 9 12.38 -0.88 -23.86
N ASP A 10 12.40 -2.15 -24.29
CA ASP A 10 11.86 -3.26 -23.51
C ASP A 10 12.68 -3.52 -22.23
N LYS A 11 14.02 -3.38 -22.29
CA LYS A 11 14.87 -3.42 -21.10
C LYS A 11 14.52 -2.30 -20.12
N GLY A 12 14.39 -1.06 -20.61
CA GLY A 12 13.99 0.08 -19.78
C GLY A 12 12.63 -0.13 -19.11
N ARG A 13 11.65 -0.65 -19.84
CA ARG A 13 10.32 -0.96 -19.29
C ARG A 13 10.38 -2.01 -18.17
N LYS A 14 11.18 -3.07 -18.35
CA LYS A 14 11.34 -4.13 -17.34
C LYS A 14 11.99 -3.59 -16.05
N ILE A 15 13.00 -2.73 -16.18
CA ILE A 15 13.66 -2.09 -15.03
C ILE A 15 12.66 -1.23 -14.26
N GLN A 16 11.90 -0.38 -14.95
CA GLN A 16 10.88 0.47 -14.32
C GLN A 16 9.82 -0.36 -13.57
N GLN A 17 9.37 -1.47 -14.17
CA GLN A 17 8.41 -2.37 -13.53
C GLN A 17 8.98 -3.00 -12.26
N LEU A 18 10.26 -3.39 -12.27
CA LEU A 18 10.92 -3.97 -11.10
C LEU A 18 11.03 -2.94 -9.97
N GLU A 19 11.44 -1.71 -10.29
CA GLU A 19 11.51 -0.61 -9.31
C GLU A 19 10.13 -0.29 -8.72
N ASN A 20 9.10 -0.20 -9.55
CA ASN A 20 7.74 0.05 -9.07
C ASN A 20 7.23 -1.08 -8.16
N ARG A 21 7.57 -2.35 -8.48
CA ARG A 21 7.26 -3.48 -7.61
C ARG A 21 7.97 -3.38 -6.26
N GLN A 22 9.25 -3.01 -6.25
CA GLN A 22 10.00 -2.85 -5.00
C GLN A 22 9.37 -1.79 -4.09
N LYS A 23 8.92 -0.67 -4.65
CA LYS A 23 8.23 0.41 -3.93
C LYS A 23 6.89 -0.04 -3.32
N LEU A 24 6.20 -0.99 -3.97
CA LEU A 24 4.92 -1.54 -3.52
C LEU A 24 5.02 -2.58 -2.41
N ILE A 25 6.16 -3.27 -2.27
CA ILE A 25 6.37 -4.33 -1.26
C ILE A 25 5.98 -3.89 0.17
N PRO A 26 6.50 -2.77 0.72
CA PRO A 26 6.18 -2.36 2.08
C PRO A 26 4.68 -2.06 2.27
N ILE A 27 4.03 -1.49 1.26
CA ILE A 27 2.59 -1.16 1.26
C ILE A 27 1.76 -2.44 1.31
N VAL A 28 2.04 -3.39 0.41
CA VAL A 28 1.34 -4.69 0.36
C VAL A 28 1.57 -5.47 1.65
N ARG A 29 2.80 -5.47 2.19
CA ARG A 29 3.11 -6.13 3.47
C ARG A 29 2.30 -5.55 4.63
N ALA A 30 2.15 -4.23 4.70
CA ALA A 30 1.33 -3.59 5.73
C ALA A 30 -0.14 -4.02 5.65
N VAL A 31 -0.71 -4.05 4.44
CA VAL A 31 -2.10 -4.50 4.22
C VAL A 31 -2.28 -5.98 4.63
N LEU A 32 -1.37 -6.84 4.20
CA LEU A 32 -1.40 -8.27 4.53
C LEU A 32 -1.21 -8.54 6.03
N LEU A 33 -0.35 -7.77 6.70
CA LEU A 33 -0.14 -7.89 8.14
C LEU A 33 -1.42 -7.56 8.89
N CYS A 34 -2.06 -6.42 8.58
CA CYS A 34 -3.34 -6.07 9.18
C CYS A 34 -4.41 -7.13 8.94
N GLY A 35 -4.53 -7.63 7.70
CA GLY A 35 -5.48 -8.69 7.36
C GLY A 35 -5.25 -9.99 8.15
N ARG A 36 -3.99 -10.42 8.28
CA ARG A 36 -3.62 -11.64 9.02
C ARG A 36 -3.82 -11.53 10.53
N GLN A 37 -3.61 -10.35 11.09
CA GLN A 37 -3.73 -10.12 12.53
C GLN A 37 -5.14 -9.67 12.95
N GLY A 38 -6.07 -9.53 12.00
CA GLY A 38 -7.42 -9.02 12.28
C GLY A 38 -7.45 -7.55 12.69
N LEU A 39 -6.44 -6.77 12.31
CA LEU A 39 -6.37 -5.34 12.59
C LEU A 39 -7.15 -4.56 11.53
N SER A 40 -7.92 -3.57 11.97
CA SER A 40 -8.57 -2.63 11.04
C SER A 40 -7.50 -1.86 10.26
N LEU A 41 -7.65 -1.75 8.94
CA LEU A 41 -6.71 -0.97 8.13
C LEU A 41 -6.83 0.53 8.41
N ARG A 42 -8.07 1.00 8.60
CA ARG A 42 -8.46 2.42 8.59
C ARG A 42 -8.79 2.92 9.99
N GLY A 43 -8.44 4.18 10.24
CA GLY A 43 -8.87 4.96 11.40
C GLY A 43 -9.94 5.97 11.02
N HIS A 44 -10.20 6.94 11.91
CA HIS A 44 -11.26 7.93 11.72
C HIS A 44 -10.96 8.92 10.57
N ARG A 45 -9.67 9.18 10.29
CA ARG A 45 -9.22 10.06 9.20
C ARG A 45 -8.15 9.36 8.36
N ASP A 46 -8.47 8.95 7.14
CA ASP A 46 -7.56 8.21 6.25
C ASP A 46 -7.18 8.97 4.96
N GLN A 47 -7.78 10.14 4.71
CA GLN A 47 -7.67 10.88 3.43
C GLN A 47 -6.47 11.83 3.29
N SER A 48 -5.70 12.09 4.35
CA SER A 48 -4.57 13.05 4.31
C SER A 48 -3.26 12.42 3.83
N SER A 49 -2.27 13.24 3.47
CA SER A 49 -0.90 12.74 3.24
C SER A 49 -0.33 12.09 4.51
N ILE A 50 0.56 11.12 4.36
CA ILE A 50 1.26 10.52 5.50
C ILE A 50 2.36 11.48 5.95
N SER A 51 2.25 11.94 7.20
CA SER A 51 3.34 12.61 7.90
C SER A 51 4.16 11.58 8.68
N LEU A 52 5.47 11.82 8.84
CA LEU A 52 6.31 11.06 9.77
C LEU A 52 5.95 11.36 11.23
N LYS A 53 5.36 12.53 11.51
CA LYS A 53 4.93 12.86 12.87
C LYS A 53 3.76 11.97 13.27
N MET A 54 3.79 11.49 14.50
CA MET A 54 2.66 10.79 15.08
C MET A 54 1.42 11.71 15.07
N PRO A 55 0.30 11.24 14.51
CA PRO A 55 -0.92 12.04 14.45
C PRO A 55 -1.53 12.17 15.84
N VAL A 56 -2.20 13.30 16.09
CA VAL A 56 -2.93 13.55 17.35
C VAL A 56 -4.13 12.60 17.49
N GLU A 57 -4.76 12.26 16.36
CA GLU A 57 -5.89 11.34 16.28
C GLU A 57 -5.49 10.05 15.56
N ASN A 58 -6.21 8.95 15.82
CA ASN A 58 -5.96 7.67 15.17
C ASN A 58 -6.38 7.71 13.68
N ASP A 59 -5.39 7.67 12.79
CA ASP A 59 -5.56 7.63 11.33
C ASP A 59 -5.48 6.20 10.74
N GLY A 60 -5.28 5.17 11.58
CA GLY A 60 -5.41 3.76 11.21
C GLY A 60 -4.11 2.96 11.24
N ASN A 61 -4.25 1.65 11.43
CA ASN A 61 -3.10 0.74 11.60
C ASN A 61 -2.24 0.64 10.33
N PHE A 62 -2.84 0.74 9.14
CA PHE A 62 -2.07 0.76 7.89
C PHE A 62 -1.09 1.94 7.86
N ARG A 63 -1.56 3.14 8.19
CA ARG A 63 -0.73 4.36 8.20
C ARG A 63 0.32 4.32 9.31
N ALA A 64 -0.01 3.73 10.46
CA ALA A 64 0.94 3.48 11.53
C ALA A 64 2.08 2.55 11.09
N LEU A 65 1.78 1.47 10.37
CA LEU A 65 2.79 0.56 9.84
C LEU A 65 3.65 1.21 8.75
N VAL A 66 3.06 2.04 7.89
CA VAL A 66 3.82 2.81 6.88
C VAL A 66 4.78 3.78 7.57
N ARG A 67 4.33 4.50 8.62
CA ARG A 67 5.21 5.34 9.45
C ARG A 67 6.33 4.54 10.10
N TYR A 68 6.01 3.42 10.71
CA TYR A 68 6.99 2.53 11.33
C TYR A 68 8.06 2.07 10.32
N ALA A 69 7.67 1.72 9.10
CA ALA A 69 8.62 1.35 8.04
C ALA A 69 9.55 2.52 7.67
N LEU A 70 9.02 3.74 7.55
CA LEU A 70 9.82 4.93 7.30
C LEU A 70 10.80 5.22 8.46
N ASP A 71 10.33 5.14 9.70
CA ASP A 71 11.14 5.37 10.91
C ASP A 71 12.22 4.29 11.08
N SER A 72 11.97 3.07 10.61
CA SER A 72 12.94 1.97 10.60
C SER A 72 14.04 2.12 9.53
N GLY A 73 13.96 3.14 8.68
CA GLY A 73 14.96 3.45 7.66
C GLY A 73 14.69 2.82 6.29
N ASP A 74 13.45 2.50 5.94
CA ASP A 74 13.09 2.06 4.58
C ASP A 74 13.25 3.22 3.58
N GLN A 75 14.47 3.35 3.04
CA GLN A 75 14.83 4.39 2.06
C GLN A 75 14.05 4.22 0.74
N GLY A 76 13.68 2.99 0.37
CA GLY A 76 12.92 2.73 -0.84
C GLY A 76 11.51 3.30 -0.75
N LEU A 77 10.84 3.06 0.38
CA LEU A 77 9.54 3.64 0.69
C LEU A 77 9.62 5.16 0.83
N ALA A 78 10.63 5.68 1.53
CA ALA A 78 10.81 7.12 1.69
C ALA A 78 11.00 7.84 0.34
N ASN A 79 11.89 7.31 -0.51
CA ASN A 79 12.11 7.84 -1.85
C ASN A 79 10.85 7.74 -2.71
N HIS A 80 10.09 6.65 -2.62
CA HIS A 80 8.81 6.52 -3.31
C HIS A 80 7.82 7.61 -2.88
N LEU A 81 7.60 7.80 -1.58
CA LEU A 81 6.63 8.80 -1.10
C LEU A 81 7.05 10.24 -1.43
N ASN A 82 8.35 10.52 -1.53
CA ASN A 82 8.86 11.84 -1.90
C ASN A 82 8.83 12.12 -3.42
N THR A 83 8.91 11.08 -4.25
CA THR A 83 9.00 11.23 -5.72
C THR A 83 7.72 10.86 -6.46
N ALA A 84 6.83 10.09 -5.83
CA ALA A 84 5.57 9.69 -6.42
C ALA A 84 4.63 10.89 -6.60
N GLY A 85 3.95 10.94 -7.73
CA GLY A 85 2.80 11.82 -7.89
C GLY A 85 1.67 11.41 -6.95
N ALA A 86 0.74 12.33 -6.66
CA ALA A 86 -0.36 12.08 -5.72
C ALA A 86 -1.12 10.76 -6.00
N ASN A 87 -1.30 10.42 -7.27
CA ASN A 87 -2.01 9.22 -7.72
C ASN A 87 -1.17 7.93 -7.69
N SER A 88 0.14 8.02 -7.48
CA SER A 88 1.05 6.87 -7.50
C SER A 88 1.68 6.58 -6.14
N THR A 89 1.18 7.17 -5.05
CA THR A 89 1.64 6.85 -3.69
C THR A 89 1.21 5.46 -3.25
N TYR A 90 0.12 4.93 -3.83
CA TYR A 90 -0.50 3.64 -3.48
C TYR A 90 -1.01 3.56 -2.02
N LEU A 91 -1.22 4.71 -1.38
CA LEU A 91 -1.70 4.81 0.00
C LEU A 91 -3.23 4.94 0.11
N SER A 92 -3.92 5.19 -1.00
CA SER A 92 -5.35 5.48 -0.99
C SER A 92 -6.18 4.25 -0.60
N PHE A 93 -7.36 4.51 -0.04
CA PHE A 93 -8.32 3.48 0.34
C PHE A 93 -8.71 2.56 -0.84
N ARG A 94 -8.74 3.10 -2.07
CA ARG A 94 -9.06 2.35 -3.29
C ARG A 94 -7.97 1.32 -3.60
N ILE A 95 -6.71 1.74 -3.56
CA ILE A 95 -5.58 0.85 -3.79
C ILE A 95 -5.48 -0.21 -2.69
N GLN A 96 -5.74 0.15 -1.43
CA GLN A 96 -5.80 -0.83 -0.35
C GLN A 96 -6.85 -1.92 -0.62
N ASN A 97 -8.04 -1.53 -1.10
CA ASN A 97 -9.09 -2.48 -1.47
C ASN A 97 -8.67 -3.37 -2.64
N GLU A 98 -8.07 -2.79 -3.70
CA GLU A 98 -7.54 -3.57 -4.82
C GLU A 98 -6.47 -4.60 -4.39
N ILE A 99 -5.60 -4.23 -3.43
CA ILE A 99 -4.60 -5.16 -2.86
C ILE A 99 -5.28 -6.31 -2.11
N ILE A 100 -6.33 -6.02 -1.35
CA ILE A 100 -7.10 -7.05 -0.62
C ILE A 100 -7.77 -8.01 -1.60
N ASP A 101 -8.40 -7.48 -2.64
CA ASP A 101 -9.12 -8.26 -3.66
C ASP A 101 -8.16 -9.12 -4.50
N ALA A 102 -6.96 -8.60 -4.79
CA ALA A 102 -5.93 -9.30 -5.55
C ALA A 102 -5.12 -10.29 -4.70
N ALA A 103 -5.14 -10.16 -3.37
CA ALA A 103 -4.42 -11.08 -2.51
C ALA A 103 -5.02 -12.50 -2.65
N PRO A 104 -4.20 -13.56 -2.65
CA PRO A 104 -4.68 -14.95 -2.69
C PRO A 104 -5.50 -15.37 -1.45
N ALA A 105 -5.83 -14.41 -0.58
CA ALA A 105 -6.55 -14.54 0.67
C ALA A 105 -8.06 -14.84 0.50
N ASN A 106 -8.52 -15.17 -0.71
CA ASN A 106 -9.77 -15.92 -0.90
C ASN A 106 -9.76 -17.30 -0.20
N LYS A 107 -8.65 -17.72 0.42
CA LYS A 107 -8.51 -18.93 1.24
C LYS A 107 -7.91 -18.74 2.64
N VAL A 108 -7.56 -17.51 3.04
CA VAL A 108 -7.14 -17.24 4.42
C VAL A 108 -8.31 -16.53 5.08
N GLU A 109 -8.82 -17.10 6.16
CA GLU A 109 -9.88 -16.52 6.99
C GLU A 109 -9.52 -15.06 7.36
N TYR A 110 -9.91 -14.10 6.52
CA TYR A 110 -10.21 -12.77 7.02
C TYR A 110 -11.30 -13.00 8.05
N CYS A 111 -10.95 -12.79 9.33
CA CYS A 111 -11.84 -12.91 10.47
C CYS A 111 -13.22 -12.40 10.07
N ALA A 112 -14.27 -13.23 10.20
CA ALA A 112 -15.63 -12.91 9.74
C ALA A 112 -16.12 -11.52 10.23
N THR A 113 -15.53 -11.02 11.32
CA THR A 113 -15.69 -9.68 11.89
C THR A 113 -15.18 -8.56 10.97
N CYS A 114 -14.06 -8.73 10.26
CA CYS A 114 -13.56 -7.73 9.30
C CYS A 114 -14.44 -7.66 8.04
N LYS A 115 -14.98 -8.78 7.54
CA LYS A 115 -15.96 -8.75 6.42
C LYS A 115 -17.28 -8.09 6.84
N GLN A 116 -17.76 -8.33 8.06
CA GLN A 116 -18.96 -7.68 8.57
C GLN A 116 -18.76 -6.17 8.81
N ILE A 117 -17.60 -5.74 9.32
CA ILE A 117 -17.27 -4.31 9.45
C ILE A 117 -17.09 -3.65 8.07
N TRP A 118 -16.54 -4.37 7.08
CA TRP A 118 -16.33 -3.84 5.72
C TRP A 118 -17.65 -3.59 4.97
N ILE A 119 -18.65 -4.46 5.14
CA ILE A 119 -20.01 -4.23 4.62
C ILE A 119 -20.69 -3.07 5.37
N PHE A 120 -20.51 -2.97 6.69
CA PHE A 120 -21.15 -1.92 7.49
C PHE A 120 -20.59 -0.51 7.22
N PHE A 121 -19.30 -0.37 6.91
CA PHE A 121 -18.67 0.93 6.62
C PHE A 121 -18.77 1.38 5.16
N CYS A 122 -19.15 0.51 4.24
CA CYS A 122 -19.29 0.88 2.81
C CYS A 122 -20.70 1.44 2.47
N HIS A 123 -21.60 1.55 3.46
CA HIS A 123 -22.97 2.07 3.32
C HIS A 123 -23.30 3.21 4.31
N CYS A 124 -22.29 3.88 4.88
CA CYS A 124 -22.46 5.15 5.59
C CYS A 124 -21.57 6.22 4.98
#